data_AF-A0A1L5NS55-F1
#
_entry.id   AF-A0A1L5NS55-F1
#
_cell.length_a   1.000
_cell.length_b   1.000
_cell.length_c   1.000
_cell.angle_alpha   90.00
_cell.angle_beta   90.00
_cell.angle_gamma   90.00
#
_symmetry.space_group_name_H-M   'P 1'
#
loop_
_entity.id
_entity.type
_entity.pdbx_description
1 polymer ?
#
loop_
_entity_poly.entity_id
_entity_poly.type
_entity_poly.pdbx_seq_one_letter_code
_entity_poly.pdbx_strand_id
1 'polypeptide(L)'
;MGLRSAVITRVGEEHMGRFIREQLVREGVDVRGVKSDPERLTALVVLGITIAAIEKHDRHTRGIVVLGLDAPQAELAASFKVAASHDLVKGFAVGRTIFGDVARTWLKGEMGDAAAVSEMMKRYSQLCAIWDEARASTQEAVQ
;
A
#
# COMPACT_ATOMS: atom_id res chain seq x y z
N MET A 1 -34.36 3.54 23.44
CA MET A 1 -33.08 3.48 24.20
C MET A 1 -31.96 3.66 23.19
N GLY A 2 -31.41 4.88 23.07
CA GLY A 2 -30.58 5.30 21.93
C GLY A 2 -29.13 5.61 22.34
N LEU A 3 -28.39 4.61 22.79
CA LEU A 3 -26.97 4.77 23.06
C LEU A 3 -26.18 4.56 21.76
N ARG A 4 -25.34 5.54 21.41
CA ARG A 4 -24.39 5.41 20.29
C ARG A 4 -23.26 4.48 20.72
N SER A 5 -23.00 3.46 19.92
CA SER A 5 -21.81 2.62 20.10
C SER A 5 -20.55 3.48 19.97
N ALA A 6 -19.54 3.21 20.79
CA ALA A 6 -18.28 3.95 20.80
C ALA A 6 -17.10 2.98 20.72
N VAL A 7 -16.03 3.39 20.04
CA VAL A 7 -14.80 2.59 19.90
C VAL A 7 -13.62 3.40 20.41
N ILE A 8 -12.79 2.79 21.27
CA ILE A 8 -11.52 3.36 21.73
C ILE A 8 -10.40 2.53 21.10
N THR A 9 -9.69 3.12 20.16
CA THR A 9 -8.61 2.43 19.44
C THR A 9 -7.63 3.44 18.84
N ARG A 10 -6.54 2.93 18.26
CA ARG A 10 -5.58 3.70 17.47
C ARG A 10 -5.49 3.16 16.06
N VAL A 11 -5.65 4.03 15.08
CA VAL A 11 -5.49 3.72 13.65
C VAL A 11 -4.32 4.52 13.07
N GLY A 12 -3.73 4.03 11.99
CA GLY A 12 -2.74 4.75 11.21
C GLY A 12 -3.29 6.00 10.52
N GLU A 13 -2.41 6.94 10.20
CA GLU A 13 -2.75 8.07 9.32
C GLU A 13 -2.75 7.69 7.83
N GLU A 14 -2.36 6.46 7.48
CA GLU A 14 -2.41 5.94 6.11
C GLU A 14 -3.86 5.65 5.66
N HIS A 15 -4.02 5.35 4.37
CA HIS A 15 -5.32 5.22 3.71
C HIS A 15 -6.30 4.25 4.41
N MET A 16 -5.86 3.09 4.86
CA MET A 16 -6.69 2.12 5.58
C MET A 16 -7.13 2.65 6.94
N GLY A 17 -6.24 3.31 7.69
CA GLY A 17 -6.61 3.94 8.96
C GLY A 17 -7.64 5.06 8.79
N ARG A 18 -7.51 5.89 7.75
CA ARG A 18 -8.53 6.89 7.36
C ARG A 18 -9.84 6.22 6.96
N PHE A 19 -9.79 5.18 6.14
CA PHE A 19 -10.96 4.41 5.71
C PHE A 19 -11.72 3.82 6.90
N ILE A 20 -11.03 3.19 7.86
CA ILE A 20 -11.68 2.64 9.07
C ILE A 20 -12.39 3.75 9.84
N ARG A 21 -11.73 4.90 10.03
CA ARG A 21 -12.33 6.04 10.72
C ARG A 21 -13.58 6.54 9.99
N GLU A 22 -13.54 6.66 8.67
CA GLU A 22 -14.67 7.06 7.83
C GLU A 22 -15.84 6.06 7.92
N GLN A 23 -15.55 4.75 7.87
CA GLN A 23 -16.59 3.73 8.01
C GLN A 23 -17.23 3.77 9.41
N LEU A 24 -16.45 3.95 10.48
CA LEU A 24 -17.00 4.10 11.83
C LEU A 24 -17.95 5.30 11.94
N VAL A 25 -17.58 6.45 11.34
CA VAL A 25 -18.46 7.62 11.28
C VAL A 25 -19.74 7.31 10.51
N ARG A 26 -19.62 6.63 9.36
CA ARG A 26 -20.76 6.26 8.51
C ARG A 26 -21.76 5.35 9.21
N GLU A 27 -21.27 4.42 10.05
CA GLU A 27 -22.10 3.51 10.85
C GLU A 27 -22.64 4.15 12.14
N GLY A 28 -22.42 5.45 12.36
CA GLY A 28 -22.94 6.18 13.52
C GLY A 28 -22.19 5.90 14.83
N VAL A 29 -20.97 5.36 14.74
CA VAL A 29 -20.09 5.09 15.89
C VAL A 29 -19.42 6.40 16.35
N ASP A 30 -19.36 6.61 17.67
CA ASP A 30 -18.62 7.73 18.25
C ASP A 30 -17.11 7.50 18.14
N VAL A 31 -16.45 8.32 17.32
CA VAL A 31 -15.02 8.22 17.02
C VAL A 31 -14.13 9.13 17.87
N ARG A 32 -14.64 9.78 18.93
CA ARG A 32 -13.82 10.61 19.84
C ARG A 32 -12.68 9.83 20.50
N GLY A 33 -12.87 8.53 20.70
CA GLY A 33 -11.86 7.60 21.22
C GLY A 33 -10.91 7.01 20.17
N VAL A 34 -11.12 7.29 18.88
CA VAL A 34 -10.28 6.79 17.79
C VAL A 34 -9.16 7.81 17.55
N LYS A 35 -7.93 7.46 17.92
CA LYS A 35 -6.75 8.30 17.66
C LYS A 35 -6.06 7.87 16.38
N SER A 36 -5.72 8.84 15.55
CA SER A 36 -4.90 8.60 14.37
C SER A 36 -3.42 8.80 14.74
N ASP A 37 -2.55 7.96 14.19
CA ASP A 37 -1.13 7.87 14.55
C ASP A 37 -0.28 7.73 13.28
N PRO A 38 0.58 8.71 12.95
CA PRO A 38 1.40 8.69 11.74
C PRO A 38 2.38 7.52 11.67
N GLU A 39 2.81 6.99 12.82
CA GLU A 39 3.78 5.90 12.89
C GLU A 39 3.11 4.52 12.88
N ARG A 40 1.78 4.48 13.09
CA ARG A 40 1.00 3.24 12.99
C ARG A 40 0.60 3.01 11.54
N LEU A 41 0.86 1.81 11.04
CA LEU A 41 0.46 1.43 9.69
C LEU A 41 -0.62 0.34 9.82
N THR A 42 -1.89 0.75 9.89
CA THR A 42 -3.03 -0.19 10.11
C THR A 42 -3.11 -1.23 9.00
N ALA A 43 -2.82 -0.83 7.76
CA ALA A 43 -2.71 -1.74 6.62
C ALA A 43 -1.79 -2.94 6.89
N LEU A 44 -0.75 -2.81 7.73
CA LEU A 44 0.17 -3.92 8.03
C LEU A 44 -0.43 -4.96 8.96
N VAL A 45 -1.16 -4.52 9.98
CA VAL A 45 -1.84 -5.43 10.90
C VAL A 45 -2.81 -6.30 10.10
N VAL A 46 -3.54 -5.67 9.17
CA VAL A 46 -4.44 -6.38 8.25
C VAL A 46 -3.66 -7.31 7.32
N LEU A 47 -2.52 -6.90 6.77
CA LEU A 47 -1.68 -7.73 5.91
C LEU A 47 -1.20 -9.00 6.65
N GLY A 48 -0.68 -8.86 7.88
CA GLY A 48 -0.23 -9.99 8.69
C GLY A 48 -1.36 -10.98 8.99
N ILE A 49 -2.54 -10.49 9.38
CA ILE A 49 -3.73 -11.32 9.61
C ILE A 49 -4.15 -12.03 8.32
N THR A 50 -4.10 -11.32 7.18
CA THR A 50 -4.47 -11.87 5.87
C THR A 50 -3.51 -12.96 5.45
N ILE A 51 -2.21 -12.78 5.64
CA ILE A 51 -1.19 -13.80 5.37
C ILE A 51 -1.45 -15.05 6.22
N ALA A 52 -1.66 -14.89 7.54
CA ALA A 52 -1.94 -16.01 8.42
C ALA A 52 -3.23 -16.76 8.02
N ALA A 53 -4.26 -16.03 7.57
CA ALA A 53 -5.48 -16.63 7.05
C ALA A 53 -5.22 -17.40 5.74
N ILE A 54 -4.47 -16.83 4.81
CA ILE A 54 -4.10 -17.48 3.54
C ILE A 54 -3.31 -18.75 3.80
N GLU A 55 -2.27 -18.70 4.62
CA GLU A 55 -1.45 -19.88 4.95
C GLU A 55 -2.28 -21.01 5.58
N LYS A 56 -3.26 -20.64 6.41
CA LYS A 56 -4.17 -21.60 7.05
C LYS A 56 -5.19 -22.21 6.09
N HIS A 57 -5.69 -21.43 5.14
CA HIS A 57 -6.87 -21.79 4.35
C HIS A 57 -6.58 -22.14 2.89
N ASP A 58 -5.43 -21.74 2.35
CA ASP A 58 -5.05 -21.99 0.97
C ASP A 58 -3.57 -22.36 0.82
N ARG A 59 -3.31 -23.68 0.89
CA ARG A 59 -1.99 -24.27 0.63
C ARG A 59 -1.47 -24.06 -0.78
N HIS A 60 -2.32 -23.63 -1.72
CA HIS A 60 -1.95 -23.44 -3.12
C HIS A 60 -1.52 -22.01 -3.44
N THR A 61 -1.69 -21.06 -2.52
CA THR A 61 -1.20 -19.69 -2.72
C THR A 61 0.32 -19.70 -2.94
N ARG A 62 0.77 -19.13 -4.06
CA ARG A 62 2.19 -19.07 -4.45
C ARG A 62 2.86 -17.74 -4.14
N GLY A 63 2.06 -16.73 -3.82
CA GLY A 63 2.54 -15.42 -3.44
C GLY A 63 1.48 -14.34 -3.52
N ILE A 64 1.76 -13.22 -2.89
CA ILE A 64 0.95 -12.00 -2.89
C ILE A 64 1.74 -10.91 -3.61
N VAL A 65 1.03 -10.04 -4.33
CA VAL A 65 1.60 -8.82 -4.92
C VAL A 65 0.93 -7.58 -4.35
N VAL A 66 1.72 -6.54 -4.07
CA VAL A 66 1.23 -5.24 -3.60
C VAL A 66 0.69 -4.43 -4.77
N LEU A 67 -0.53 -3.91 -4.66
CA LEU A 67 -1.12 -3.06 -5.70
C LEU A 67 -0.79 -1.58 -5.49
N GLY A 68 -0.50 -0.88 -6.59
CA GLY A 68 -0.10 0.53 -6.53
C GLY A 68 -1.21 1.54 -6.22
N LEU A 69 -2.47 1.20 -6.51
CA LEU A 69 -3.66 2.04 -6.26
C LEU A 69 -3.60 3.51 -6.75
N ASP A 70 -2.72 3.83 -7.71
CA ASP A 70 -2.45 5.21 -8.15
C ASP A 70 -1.82 6.10 -7.07
N ALA A 71 -1.23 5.47 -6.04
CA ALA A 71 -0.54 6.16 -4.98
C ALA A 71 0.76 6.78 -5.51
N PRO A 72 1.20 7.91 -4.94
CA PRO A 72 2.51 8.48 -5.19
C PRO A 72 3.63 7.50 -4.84
N GLN A 73 4.76 7.61 -5.54
CA GLN A 73 5.93 6.74 -5.32
C GLN A 73 6.42 6.74 -3.87
N ALA A 74 6.36 7.88 -3.18
CA ALA A 74 6.76 7.98 -1.77
C ALA A 74 5.88 7.12 -0.84
N GLU A 75 4.57 7.07 -1.10
CA GLU A 75 3.64 6.23 -0.34
C GLU A 75 3.85 4.74 -0.65
N LEU A 76 4.17 4.42 -1.91
CA LEU A 76 4.53 3.06 -2.32
C LEU A 76 5.82 2.57 -1.65
N ALA A 77 6.82 3.44 -1.48
CA ALA A 77 8.07 3.07 -0.82
C ALA A 77 7.83 2.63 0.64
N ALA A 78 7.01 3.36 1.39
CA ALA A 78 6.62 2.97 2.75
C ALA A 78 5.89 1.62 2.77
N SER A 79 4.99 1.41 1.78
CA SER A 79 4.26 0.15 1.63
C SER A 79 5.18 -1.02 1.28
N PHE A 80 6.17 -0.81 0.41
CA PHE A 80 7.15 -1.83 0.00
C PHE A 80 8.06 -2.23 1.14
N LYS A 81 8.59 -1.27 1.91
CA LYS A 81 9.44 -1.55 3.07
C LYS A 81 8.82 -2.58 4.00
N VAL A 82 7.51 -2.49 4.21
CA VAL A 82 6.83 -3.44 5.07
C VAL A 82 6.42 -4.70 4.35
N ALA A 83 5.82 -4.60 3.17
CA ALA A 83 5.36 -5.78 2.46
C ALA A 83 6.54 -6.73 2.15
N ALA A 84 7.73 -6.17 1.90
CA ALA A 84 8.97 -6.91 1.69
C ALA A 84 9.41 -7.74 2.91
N SER A 85 8.96 -7.42 4.13
CA SER A 85 9.31 -8.19 5.34
C SER A 85 8.56 -9.52 5.44
N HIS A 86 7.55 -9.74 4.61
CA HIS A 86 6.74 -10.94 4.58
C HIS A 86 7.12 -11.84 3.41
N ASP A 87 7.53 -13.08 3.70
CA ASP A 87 7.96 -14.02 2.66
C ASP A 87 6.89 -14.37 1.64
N LEU A 88 5.61 -14.35 2.03
CA LEU A 88 4.51 -14.62 1.11
C LEU A 88 4.33 -13.51 0.07
N VAL A 89 4.83 -12.29 0.33
CA VAL A 89 4.79 -11.20 -0.65
C VAL A 89 5.97 -11.30 -1.60
N LYS A 90 5.69 -11.40 -2.90
CA LYS A 90 6.69 -11.68 -3.94
C LYS A 90 7.01 -10.48 -4.83
N GLY A 91 6.26 -9.38 -4.71
CA GLY A 91 6.48 -8.19 -5.52
C GLY A 91 5.32 -7.23 -5.48
N PHE A 92 5.22 -6.43 -6.53
CA PHE A 92 4.19 -5.42 -6.71
C PHE A 92 3.62 -5.44 -8.12
N ALA A 93 2.40 -4.91 -8.26
CA ALA A 93 1.76 -4.61 -9.53
C ALA A 93 1.28 -3.15 -9.49
N VAL A 94 2.03 -2.27 -10.15
CA VAL A 94 1.80 -0.82 -10.16
C VAL A 94 1.59 -0.38 -11.61
N GLY A 95 0.44 0.24 -11.88
CA GLY A 95 0.06 0.71 -13.22
C GLY A 95 -0.02 2.23 -13.30
N ARG A 96 -1.14 2.80 -12.83
CA ARG A 96 -1.44 4.24 -12.99
C ARG A 96 -0.35 5.18 -12.47
N THR A 97 0.36 4.82 -11.40
CA THR A 97 1.52 5.59 -10.91
C THR A 97 2.64 5.72 -11.97
N ILE A 98 2.86 4.69 -12.79
CA ILE A 98 3.90 4.66 -13.83
C ILE A 98 3.44 5.43 -15.07
N PHE A 99 2.30 5.05 -15.64
CA PHE A 99 1.89 5.54 -16.95
C PHE A 99 0.78 6.58 -16.94
N GLY A 100 0.10 6.83 -15.81
CA GLY A 100 -1.15 7.61 -15.77
C GLY A 100 -0.98 9.04 -16.29
N ASP A 101 -0.07 9.81 -15.70
CA ASP A 101 0.22 11.17 -16.15
C ASP A 101 0.93 11.19 -17.51
N VAL A 102 1.84 10.24 -17.74
CA VAL A 102 2.57 10.12 -19.01
C VAL A 102 1.60 9.92 -20.17
N ALA A 103 0.66 8.99 -20.04
CA ALA A 103 -0.37 8.71 -21.04
C ALA A 103 -1.27 9.92 -21.26
N ARG A 104 -1.62 10.68 -20.20
CA ARG A 104 -2.41 11.92 -20.34
C ARG A 104 -1.68 12.96 -21.17
N THR A 105 -0.40 13.22 -20.90
CA THR A 105 0.39 14.21 -21.65
C THR A 105 0.67 13.74 -23.08
N TRP A 106 0.96 12.45 -23.28
CA TRP A 106 1.17 11.85 -24.59
C TRP A 106 -0.08 11.91 -25.47
N LEU A 107 -1.26 11.55 -24.94
CA LEU A 107 -2.54 11.61 -25.68
C LEU A 107 -2.94 13.03 -26.08
N LYS A 108 -2.45 14.06 -25.39
CA LYS A 108 -2.65 15.47 -25.74
C LYS A 108 -1.69 15.97 -26.84
N GLY A 109 -0.71 15.17 -27.23
CA GLY A 109 0.36 15.59 -28.14
C GLY A 109 1.40 16.51 -27.50
N GLU A 110 1.37 16.65 -26.17
CA GLU A 110 2.31 17.48 -25.40
C GLU A 110 3.63 16.74 -25.09
N MET A 111 3.68 15.43 -25.36
CA MET A 111 4.83 14.56 -25.17
C MET A 111 4.97 13.61 -26.36
N GLY A 112 6.20 13.45 -26.87
CA GLY A 112 6.49 12.49 -27.93
C GLY A 112 6.75 11.07 -27.40
N ASP A 113 6.64 10.07 -28.28
CA ASP A 113 6.74 8.64 -27.94
C ASP A 113 8.02 8.30 -27.16
N ALA A 114 9.18 8.77 -27.63
CA ALA A 114 10.47 8.49 -27.00
C ALA A 114 10.55 9.07 -25.57
N ALA A 115 9.97 10.25 -25.36
CA ALA A 115 9.91 10.87 -24.03
C ALA A 115 8.96 10.09 -23.10
N ALA A 116 7.81 9.64 -23.61
CA ALA A 116 6.87 8.84 -22.85
C ALA A 116 7.47 7.50 -22.40
N VAL A 117 8.12 6.78 -23.31
CA VAL A 117 8.82 5.52 -23.00
C VAL A 117 9.93 5.75 -21.97
N SER A 118 10.77 6.77 -22.17
CA SER A 118 11.87 7.08 -21.25
C SER A 118 11.36 7.38 -19.83
N GLU A 119 10.27 8.14 -19.69
CA GLU A 119 9.71 8.49 -18.39
C GLU A 119 9.07 7.28 -17.70
N MET A 120 8.32 6.44 -18.43
CA MET A 120 7.77 5.20 -17.87
C MET A 120 8.87 4.22 -17.43
N MET A 121 9.93 4.06 -18.23
CA MET A 121 11.10 3.23 -17.88
C MET A 121 11.78 3.72 -16.61
N LYS A 122 11.96 5.04 -16.49
CA LYS A 122 12.55 5.65 -15.29
C LYS A 122 11.71 5.36 -14.04
N ARG A 123 10.40 5.61 -14.10
CA ARG A 123 9.48 5.35 -12.97
C ARG A 123 9.45 3.89 -12.57
N TYR A 124 9.40 2.97 -13.55
CA TYR A 124 9.45 1.53 -13.29
C TYR A 124 10.77 1.11 -12.63
N SER A 125 11.90 1.56 -13.17
CA SER A 125 13.23 1.22 -12.64
C SER A 125 13.40 1.71 -11.20
N GLN A 126 12.88 2.90 -10.88
CA GLN A 126 12.91 3.42 -9.52
C GLN A 126 12.07 2.58 -8.56
N LEU A 127 10.89 2.10 -8.97
CA LEU A 127 10.07 1.21 -8.14
C LEU A 127 10.76 -0.15 -7.90
N CYS A 128 11.42 -0.70 -8.92
CA CYS A 128 12.24 -1.91 -8.76
C CYS A 128 13.36 -1.71 -7.75
N ALA A 129 14.12 -0.60 -7.87
CA ALA A 129 15.20 -0.30 -6.94
C ALA A 129 14.71 -0.18 -5.48
N ILE A 130 13.59 0.50 -5.25
CA ILE A 130 12.98 0.63 -3.92
C ILE A 130 12.56 -0.74 -3.37
N TRP A 131 11.99 -1.60 -4.23
CA TRP A 131 11.60 -2.95 -3.84
C TRP A 131 12.81 -3.83 -3.49
N ASP A 132 13.86 -3.78 -4.30
CA ASP A 132 15.09 -4.55 -4.07
C ASP A 132 15.78 -4.12 -2.78
N GLU A 133 15.86 -2.82 -2.51
CA GLU A 133 16.39 -2.27 -1.25
C GLU A 133 15.54 -2.71 -0.04
N ALA A 134 14.22 -2.67 -0.15
CA ALA A 134 13.32 -3.14 0.89
C ALA A 134 13.48 -4.65 1.18
N ARG A 135 13.74 -5.46 0.15
CA ARG A 135 13.97 -6.90 0.29
C ARG A 135 15.36 -7.20 0.86
N ALA A 136 16.40 -6.52 0.41
CA ALA A 136 17.76 -6.71 0.90
C ALA A 136 17.87 -6.35 2.39
N SER A 137 17.33 -5.20 2.80
CA SER A 137 17.34 -4.74 4.20
C SER A 137 16.59 -5.69 5.15
N THR A 138 15.61 -6.45 4.65
CA THR A 138 14.94 -7.50 5.42
C THR A 138 15.83 -8.74 5.58
N GLN A 139 16.54 -9.15 4.52
CA GLN A 139 17.40 -10.34 4.55
C GLN A 139 18.63 -10.17 5.45
N GLU A 140 19.19 -8.97 5.52
CA GLU A 140 20.32 -8.64 6.42
C GLU A 140 19.92 -8.64 7.90
N ALA A 141 18.67 -8.30 8.24
CA ALA A 141 18.21 -8.27 9.63
C ALA A 141 17.92 -9.66 10.24
N VAL A 142 17.94 -10.72 9.43
CA VAL A 142 17.65 -12.11 9.82
C VAL A 142 18.93 -12.97 9.90
N GLN A 143 20.07 -12.45 9.43
CA GLN A 143 21.40 -13.07 9.55
C GLN A 143 22.14 -12.58 10.80
#